data_AF-Q9W207-F1
#
_entry.id   AF-Q9W207-F1
#
_cell.length_a   1.000
_cell.length_b   1.000
_cell.length_c   1.000
_cell.angle_alpha   90.00
_cell.angle_beta   90.00
_cell.angle_gamma   90.00
#
_symmetry.space_group_name_H-M   'P 1'
#
loop_
_entity.id
_entity.type
_entity.pdbx_description
1 polymer ?
#
loop_
_entity_poly.entity_id
_entity_poly.type
_entity_poly.pdbx_seq_one_letter_code
_entity_poly.pdbx_strand_id
1 'polypeptide(L)'
;MVNIVCYWTFLILVAVSKAQDNEETTAVAISSGDLTEDKCNTSRAGCCSELYIGEEEDLVKCFVIHSPKLPVDGDADIGKTLRFLSCFVECLYKQKKYIGKSDTINMKMVKLDAEKTFVDRPKEKDYHIAMFEFCRKDAVGVYNLLKASPGAKVLLKGACRPYLLMVFMCISDYHQKHECPYFRWEGTAKAGTKDMCENAKAECYQIDGITLPTKSPA
;
A
#
# COMPACT_ATOMS: atom_id res chain seq x y z
N MET A 1 -36.45 -11.90 -11.55
CA MET A 1 -35.96 -10.58 -12.02
C MET A 1 -34.62 -10.31 -11.35
N VAL A 2 -33.58 -10.91 -11.89
CA VAL A 2 -32.19 -10.86 -11.39
C VAL A 2 -31.39 -10.80 -12.68
N ASN A 3 -30.76 -9.68 -13.02
CA ASN A 3 -29.71 -9.55 -14.07
C ASN A 3 -29.32 -8.10 -14.38
N ILE A 4 -29.99 -7.07 -13.83
CA ILE A 4 -29.63 -5.67 -14.17
C ILE A 4 -28.61 -5.06 -13.18
N VAL A 5 -28.57 -5.54 -11.93
CA VAL A 5 -27.72 -4.94 -10.89
C VAL A 5 -26.22 -5.26 -11.10
N CYS A 6 -25.88 -6.44 -11.63
CA CYS A 6 -24.48 -6.84 -11.85
C CYS A 6 -23.79 -6.07 -12.99
N TYR A 7 -24.54 -5.60 -13.99
CA TYR A 7 -23.96 -4.83 -15.10
C TYR A 7 -23.59 -3.40 -14.71
N TRP A 8 -24.30 -2.82 -13.74
CA TRP A 8 -24.02 -1.46 -13.26
C TRP A 8 -22.81 -1.39 -12.34
N THR A 9 -22.59 -2.40 -11.49
CA THR A 9 -21.37 -2.49 -10.67
C THR A 9 -20.12 -2.70 -11.52
N PHE A 10 -20.20 -3.48 -12.59
CA PHE A 10 -19.07 -3.66 -13.51
C PHE A 10 -18.73 -2.38 -14.30
N LEU A 11 -19.74 -1.59 -14.69
CA LEU A 11 -19.52 -0.31 -15.38
C LEU A 11 -18.91 0.76 -14.49
N ILE A 12 -19.26 0.78 -13.20
CA ILE A 12 -18.69 1.72 -12.23
C ILE A 12 -17.20 1.39 -11.98
N LEU A 13 -16.83 0.11 -11.88
CA LEU A 13 -15.43 -0.32 -11.76
C LEU A 13 -14.59 0.12 -12.97
N VAL A 14 -15.09 -0.06 -14.19
CA VAL A 14 -14.39 0.37 -15.42
C VAL A 14 -14.27 1.90 -15.52
N ALA A 15 -15.25 2.64 -14.99
CA ALA A 15 -15.21 4.11 -14.98
C ALA A 15 -14.21 4.66 -13.95
N VAL A 16 -14.09 4.04 -12.77
CA VAL A 16 -13.10 4.44 -11.76
C VAL A 16 -11.68 4.14 -12.23
N SER A 17 -11.45 3.01 -12.92
CA SER A 17 -10.15 2.70 -13.54
C SER A 17 -9.76 3.72 -14.63
N LYS A 18 -10.72 4.23 -15.42
CA LYS A 18 -10.45 5.24 -16.46
C LYS A 18 -10.27 6.66 -15.92
N ALA A 19 -10.89 7.00 -14.80
CA ALA A 19 -10.77 8.34 -14.21
C ALA A 19 -9.43 8.55 -13.47
N GLN A 20 -8.84 7.48 -12.91
CA GLN A 20 -7.49 7.53 -12.32
C GLN A 20 -6.37 7.53 -13.38
N ASP A 21 -6.68 7.26 -14.64
CA ASP A 21 -5.71 7.13 -15.72
C ASP A 21 -5.29 8.47 -16.37
N ASN A 22 -5.82 9.63 -15.93
CA ASN A 22 -5.72 10.88 -16.72
C ASN A 22 -4.78 11.96 -16.14
N GLU A 23 -3.99 11.68 -15.09
CA GLU A 23 -3.17 12.72 -14.40
C GLU A 23 -1.66 12.47 -14.25
N GLU A 24 -1.05 11.47 -14.89
CA GLU A 24 0.41 11.28 -14.86
C GLU A 24 1.03 11.17 -16.26
N THR A 25 1.19 12.32 -16.94
CA THR A 25 1.96 12.44 -18.19
C THR A 25 3.31 13.07 -17.91
N THR A 26 4.13 12.45 -17.06
CA THR A 26 5.52 12.87 -16.87
C THR A 26 6.43 11.84 -17.53
N ALA A 27 7.01 12.18 -18.68
CA ALA A 27 8.05 11.37 -19.30
C ALA A 27 9.25 11.30 -18.34
N VAL A 28 9.47 10.12 -17.75
CA VAL A 28 10.55 9.91 -16.77
C VAL A 28 11.86 9.71 -17.53
N ALA A 29 12.88 10.49 -17.16
CA ALA A 29 14.23 10.32 -17.71
C ALA A 29 14.79 8.93 -17.34
N ILE A 30 15.07 8.12 -18.38
CA ILE A 30 15.68 6.79 -18.27
C ILE A 30 17.12 6.97 -17.77
N SER A 31 17.43 6.57 -16.53
CA SER A 31 18.81 6.59 -16.04
C SER A 31 19.53 5.28 -16.43
N SER A 32 20.49 5.34 -17.34
CA SER A 32 21.27 4.18 -17.81
C SER A 32 22.58 3.93 -17.03
N GLY A 33 22.71 4.44 -15.80
CA GLY A 33 23.92 4.23 -15.01
C GLY A 33 23.99 2.82 -14.40
N ASP A 34 25.20 2.29 -14.27
CA ASP A 34 25.48 0.97 -13.66
C ASP A 34 24.77 0.81 -12.31
N LEU A 35 24.12 -0.33 -12.11
CA LEU A 35 23.50 -0.70 -10.84
C LEU A 35 24.58 -1.17 -9.86
N THR A 36 24.44 -0.73 -8.62
CA THR A 36 25.27 -1.14 -7.48
C THR A 36 24.34 -1.63 -6.38
N GLU A 37 24.87 -2.37 -5.41
CA GLU A 37 24.10 -2.81 -4.23
C GLU A 37 23.35 -1.65 -3.58
N ASP A 38 24.01 -0.50 -3.39
CA ASP A 38 23.40 0.71 -2.83
C ASP A 38 22.23 1.23 -3.70
N LYS A 39 22.39 1.27 -5.03
CA LYS A 39 21.34 1.78 -5.93
C LYS A 39 20.13 0.86 -5.96
N CYS A 40 20.33 -0.46 -5.87
CA CYS A 40 19.25 -1.44 -5.82
C CYS A 40 18.32 -1.26 -4.61
N ASN A 41 18.82 -0.71 -3.51
CA ASN A 41 18.04 -0.47 -2.29
C ASN A 41 17.35 0.91 -2.25
N THR A 42 17.37 1.67 -3.35
CA THR A 42 16.80 3.03 -3.40
C THR A 42 15.74 3.17 -4.48
N SER A 43 14.98 4.27 -4.50
CA SER A 43 13.96 4.49 -5.54
C SER A 43 14.57 4.63 -6.94
N ARG A 44 13.98 3.97 -7.93
CA ARG A 44 14.26 4.20 -9.37
C ARG A 44 13.07 4.88 -10.02
N ALA A 45 13.32 6.03 -10.66
CA ALA A 45 12.27 6.86 -11.23
C ALA A 45 11.40 6.06 -12.22
N GLY A 46 10.09 6.14 -12.07
CA GLY A 46 9.12 5.46 -12.93
C GLY A 46 9.05 3.93 -12.76
N CYS A 47 9.70 3.36 -11.75
CA CYS A 47 9.69 1.92 -11.50
C CYS A 47 8.87 1.47 -10.30
N CYS A 48 8.66 2.31 -9.29
CA CYS A 48 8.04 1.88 -8.06
C CYS A 48 6.59 1.40 -8.28
N SER A 49 6.30 0.15 -7.94
CA SER A 49 4.95 -0.40 -7.99
C SER A 49 4.06 0.16 -6.89
N GLU A 50 2.75 -0.05 -6.99
CA GLU A 50 1.82 0.29 -5.91
C GLU A 50 2.15 -0.49 -4.63
N LEU A 51 1.74 0.01 -3.47
CA LEU A 51 1.93 -0.69 -2.20
C LEU A 51 1.11 -1.98 -2.17
N TYR A 52 1.76 -3.11 -1.89
CA TYR A 52 1.05 -4.34 -1.58
C TYR A 52 0.41 -4.27 -0.18
N ILE A 53 -0.93 -4.33 -0.12
CA ILE A 53 -1.69 -4.21 1.13
C ILE A 53 -2.38 -5.52 1.56
N GLY A 54 -2.50 -6.50 0.66
CA GLY A 54 -3.06 -7.83 0.94
C GLY A 54 -3.63 -8.50 -0.30
N GLU A 55 -4.13 -9.71 -0.12
CA GLU A 55 -4.78 -10.53 -1.15
C GLU A 55 -6.09 -9.89 -1.62
N GLU A 56 -6.37 -9.99 -2.91
CA GLU A 56 -7.56 -9.38 -3.54
C GLU A 56 -8.87 -9.77 -2.84
N GLU A 57 -9.03 -11.04 -2.46
CA GLU A 57 -10.23 -11.54 -1.76
C GLU A 57 -10.50 -10.79 -0.45
N ASP A 58 -9.45 -10.55 0.32
CA ASP A 58 -9.51 -9.84 1.61
C ASP A 58 -9.81 -8.34 1.40
N LEU A 59 -9.21 -7.74 0.38
CA LEU A 59 -9.47 -6.35 -0.02
C LEU A 59 -10.92 -6.16 -0.43
N VAL A 60 -11.43 -6.99 -1.35
CA VAL A 60 -12.81 -6.94 -1.83
C VAL A 60 -13.78 -7.14 -0.68
N LYS A 61 -13.52 -8.12 0.21
CA LYS A 61 -14.35 -8.37 1.38
C LYS A 61 -14.43 -7.16 2.31
N CYS A 62 -13.28 -6.55 2.64
CA CYS A 62 -13.28 -5.36 3.50
C CYS A 62 -13.91 -4.15 2.82
N PHE A 63 -13.72 -4.00 1.51
CA PHE A 63 -14.37 -2.95 0.72
C PHE A 63 -15.89 -3.10 0.76
N VAL A 64 -16.43 -4.28 0.46
CA VAL A 64 -17.88 -4.53 0.46
C VAL A 64 -18.53 -4.27 1.83
N ILE A 65 -17.87 -4.67 2.92
CA ILE A 65 -18.38 -4.44 4.28
C ILE A 65 -18.44 -2.94 4.63
N HIS A 66 -17.53 -2.14 4.06
CA HIS A 66 -17.39 -0.72 4.40
C HIS A 66 -17.82 0.25 3.31
N SER A 67 -18.20 -0.22 2.13
CA SER A 67 -18.70 0.61 1.02
C SER A 67 -19.86 1.54 1.39
N PRO A 68 -20.77 1.22 2.36
CA PRO A 68 -21.78 2.19 2.79
C PRO A 68 -21.21 3.44 3.48
N LYS A 69 -19.93 3.43 3.86
CA LYS A 69 -19.21 4.60 4.41
C LYS A 69 -18.42 5.37 3.36
N LEU A 70 -18.30 4.84 2.13
CA LEU A 70 -17.57 5.50 1.06
C LEU A 70 -18.27 6.83 0.73
N PRO A 71 -17.54 7.95 0.63
CA PRO A 71 -18.12 9.20 0.14
C PRO A 71 -18.69 9.01 -1.27
N VAL A 72 -19.75 9.73 -1.60
CA VAL A 72 -20.26 9.75 -2.97
C VAL A 72 -19.25 10.45 -3.89
N ASP A 73 -19.27 10.13 -5.18
CA ASP A 73 -18.38 10.77 -6.15
C ASP A 73 -18.52 12.30 -6.10
N GLY A 74 -17.38 13.00 -6.02
CA GLY A 74 -17.33 14.46 -5.90
C GLY A 74 -17.49 15.01 -4.48
N ASP A 75 -17.67 14.16 -3.47
CA ASP A 75 -17.71 14.61 -2.07
C ASP A 75 -16.32 15.06 -1.59
N ALA A 76 -16.19 16.34 -1.25
CA ALA A 76 -14.95 16.94 -0.78
C ALA A 76 -14.74 16.83 0.76
N ASP A 77 -15.67 16.20 1.49
CA ASP A 77 -15.53 16.00 2.93
C ASP A 77 -14.49 14.92 3.26
N ILE A 78 -13.26 15.35 3.50
CA ILE A 78 -12.12 14.52 3.90
C ILE A 78 -12.47 13.65 5.13
N GLY A 79 -13.32 14.12 6.05
CA GLY A 79 -13.72 13.36 7.22
C GLY A 79 -14.49 12.08 6.87
N LYS A 80 -15.29 12.09 5.79
CA LYS A 80 -15.96 10.88 5.29
C LYS A 80 -14.97 9.90 4.67
N THR A 81 -14.00 10.40 3.90
CA THR A 81 -12.93 9.57 3.33
C THR A 81 -12.11 8.90 4.43
N LEU A 82 -11.68 9.66 5.44
CA LEU A 82 -10.96 9.12 6.60
C LEU A 82 -11.80 8.09 7.37
N ARG A 83 -13.12 8.31 7.49
CA ARG A 83 -14.03 7.35 8.10
C ARG A 83 -14.08 6.03 7.31
N PHE A 84 -14.22 6.06 6.00
CA PHE A 84 -14.17 4.86 5.17
C PHE A 84 -12.83 4.15 5.31
N LEU A 85 -11.73 4.87 5.05
CA LEU A 85 -10.37 4.32 5.06
C LEU A 85 -10.00 3.72 6.41
N SER A 86 -10.32 4.40 7.52
CA SER A 86 -10.04 3.89 8.86
C SER A 86 -10.73 2.56 9.14
N CYS A 87 -11.98 2.38 8.70
CA CYS A 87 -12.69 1.11 8.88
C CYS A 87 -12.19 0.03 7.91
N PHE A 88 -11.88 0.40 6.67
CA PHE A 88 -11.26 -0.49 5.70
C PHE A 88 -9.93 -1.05 6.21
N VAL A 89 -9.03 -0.19 6.69
CA VAL A 89 -7.74 -0.58 7.27
C VAL A 89 -7.92 -1.41 8.54
N GLU A 90 -8.84 -1.04 9.43
CA GLU A 90 -9.15 -1.87 10.60
C GLU A 90 -9.56 -3.28 10.17
N CYS A 91 -10.42 -3.41 9.17
CA CYS A 91 -10.87 -4.71 8.65
C CYS A 91 -9.69 -5.56 8.15
N LEU A 92 -8.78 -4.98 7.34
CA LEU A 92 -7.60 -5.68 6.84
C LEU A 92 -6.68 -6.13 7.97
N TYR A 93 -6.36 -5.22 8.89
CA TYR A 93 -5.51 -5.55 10.03
C TYR A 93 -6.14 -6.57 10.97
N LYS A 94 -7.48 -6.61 11.06
CA LYS A 94 -8.18 -7.64 11.82
C LYS A 94 -8.06 -9.01 11.15
N GLN A 95 -8.19 -9.10 9.83
CA GLN A 95 -8.03 -10.36 9.08
C GLN A 95 -6.62 -10.92 9.26
N LYS A 96 -5.59 -10.07 9.14
CA LYS A 96 -4.18 -10.44 9.37
C LYS A 96 -3.79 -10.61 10.85
N LYS A 97 -4.72 -10.34 11.78
CA LYS A 97 -4.48 -10.33 13.23
C LYS A 97 -3.37 -9.36 13.67
N TYR A 98 -3.17 -8.29 12.91
CA TYR A 98 -2.19 -7.24 13.16
C TYR A 98 -2.62 -6.29 14.29
N ILE A 99 -3.86 -6.38 14.76
CA ILE A 99 -4.34 -5.56 15.87
C ILE A 99 -3.86 -6.16 17.20
N GLY A 100 -3.05 -5.41 17.93
CA GLY A 100 -2.54 -5.73 19.25
C GLY A 100 -3.45 -5.25 20.40
N LYS A 101 -2.94 -5.35 21.62
CA LYS A 101 -3.61 -4.80 22.81
C LYS A 101 -3.62 -3.27 22.73
N SER A 102 -4.69 -2.64 23.23
CA SER A 102 -4.83 -1.17 23.25
C SER A 102 -4.69 -0.52 21.85
N ASP A 103 -5.20 -1.20 20.82
CA ASP A 103 -5.26 -0.74 19.44
C ASP A 103 -3.89 -0.50 18.78
N THR A 104 -2.81 -1.11 19.28
CA THR A 104 -1.48 -1.03 18.66
C THR A 104 -1.30 -2.04 17.51
N ILE A 105 -0.14 -2.01 16.85
CA ILE A 105 0.27 -3.07 15.90
C ILE A 105 0.88 -4.26 16.65
N ASN A 106 0.41 -5.45 16.35
CA ASN A 106 0.91 -6.73 16.84
C ASN A 106 2.06 -7.21 15.96
N MET A 107 3.28 -6.76 16.25
CA MET A 107 4.46 -7.13 15.47
C MET A 107 4.77 -8.63 15.45
N LYS A 108 4.27 -9.41 16.42
CA LYS A 108 4.39 -10.88 16.34
C LYS A 108 3.62 -11.42 15.13
N MET A 109 2.40 -10.94 14.90
CA MET A 109 1.60 -11.38 13.76
C MET A 109 2.11 -10.81 12.43
N VAL A 110 2.64 -9.58 12.42
CA VAL A 110 3.31 -9.01 11.24
C VAL A 110 4.50 -9.88 10.80
N LYS A 111 5.35 -10.29 11.74
CA LYS A 111 6.51 -11.15 11.45
C LYS A 111 6.08 -12.52 10.92
N LEU A 112 5.10 -13.15 11.57
CA LEU A 112 4.58 -14.46 11.14
C LEU A 112 3.92 -14.40 9.76
N ASP A 113 3.18 -13.33 9.46
CA ASP A 113 2.60 -13.13 8.13
C ASP A 113 3.70 -12.90 7.08
N ALA A 114 4.69 -12.06 7.37
CA ALA A 114 5.82 -11.82 6.47
C ALA A 114 6.62 -13.10 6.17
N GLU A 115 6.88 -13.95 7.18
CA GLU A 115 7.53 -15.25 7.01
C GLU A 115 6.74 -16.18 6.09
N LYS A 116 5.40 -16.16 6.18
CA LYS A 116 4.53 -16.98 5.34
C LYS A 116 4.38 -16.42 3.92
N THR A 117 4.31 -15.10 3.77
CA THR A 117 4.09 -14.44 2.48
C THR A 117 5.36 -14.37 1.66
N PHE A 118 6.53 -14.25 2.30
CA PHE A 118 7.83 -14.02 1.65
C PHE A 118 8.83 -15.15 1.91
N VAL A 119 8.38 -16.40 1.86
CA VAL A 119 9.18 -17.61 2.19
C VAL A 119 10.55 -17.62 1.51
N ASP A 120 10.59 -17.41 0.18
CA ASP A 120 11.80 -17.43 -0.63
C ASP A 120 12.31 -16.02 -0.98
N ARG A 121 11.91 -15.02 -0.19
CA ARG A 121 12.04 -13.59 -0.49
C ARG A 121 12.53 -12.82 0.74
N PRO A 122 13.80 -13.05 1.16
CA PRO A 122 14.29 -12.56 2.44
C PRO A 122 14.32 -11.03 2.53
N LYS A 123 14.69 -10.33 1.44
CA LYS A 123 14.74 -8.86 1.45
C LYS A 123 13.34 -8.23 1.55
N GLU A 124 12.37 -8.80 0.84
CA GLU A 124 10.97 -8.38 0.89
C GLU A 124 10.38 -8.57 2.30
N LYS A 125 10.68 -9.72 2.92
CA LYS A 125 10.29 -10.03 4.29
C LYS A 125 10.84 -9.00 5.28
N ASP A 126 12.15 -8.72 5.20
CA ASP A 126 12.84 -7.82 6.12
C ASP A 126 12.35 -6.37 5.93
N TYR A 127 12.14 -5.94 4.69
CA TYR A 127 11.54 -4.64 4.37
C TYR A 127 10.11 -4.51 4.92
N HIS A 128 9.26 -5.52 4.74
CA HIS A 128 7.89 -5.51 5.27
C HIS A 128 7.90 -5.33 6.80
N ILE A 129 8.77 -6.05 7.50
CA ILE A 129 8.91 -5.96 8.96
C ILE A 129 9.44 -4.58 9.38
N ALA A 130 10.49 -4.09 8.71
CA ALA A 130 11.11 -2.80 9.01
C ALA A 130 10.13 -1.64 8.83
N MET A 131 9.38 -1.64 7.73
CA MET A 131 8.36 -0.65 7.41
C MET A 131 7.27 -0.58 8.50
N PHE A 132 6.71 -1.73 8.91
CA PHE A 132 5.72 -1.76 10.00
C PHE A 132 6.32 -1.33 11.35
N GLU A 133 7.56 -1.70 11.63
CA GLU A 133 8.26 -1.32 12.86
C GLU A 133 8.54 0.19 12.95
N PHE A 134 8.90 0.81 11.82
CA PHE A 134 9.05 2.26 11.70
C PHE A 134 7.69 2.94 11.85
N CYS A 135 6.72 2.58 11.01
CA CYS A 135 5.45 3.28 10.94
C CYS A 135 4.59 3.15 12.18
N ARG A 136 4.66 2.02 12.90
CA ARG A 136 3.97 1.92 14.19
C ARG A 136 4.54 2.88 15.24
N LYS A 137 5.83 3.23 15.18
CA LYS A 137 6.45 4.16 16.13
C LYS A 137 6.14 5.60 15.75
N ASP A 138 6.30 5.93 14.47
CA ASP A 138 6.00 7.26 13.95
C ASP A 138 4.53 7.66 14.14
N ALA A 139 3.61 6.73 13.82
CA ALA A 139 2.17 6.93 13.98
C ALA A 139 1.75 7.25 15.42
N VAL A 140 2.50 6.84 16.45
CA VAL A 140 2.22 7.21 17.85
C VAL A 140 2.34 8.72 18.03
N GLY A 141 3.40 9.33 17.49
CA GLY A 141 3.63 10.77 17.57
C GLY A 141 2.52 11.55 16.87
N VAL A 142 2.25 11.21 15.62
CA VAL A 142 1.19 11.83 14.81
C VAL A 142 -0.17 11.68 15.49
N TYR A 143 -0.52 10.47 15.94
CA TYR A 143 -1.81 10.22 16.57
C TYR A 143 -1.98 10.98 17.89
N ASN A 144 -0.92 11.14 18.69
CA ASN A 144 -0.97 11.92 19.92
C ASN A 144 -1.20 13.40 19.65
N LEU A 145 -0.55 13.96 18.62
CA LEU A 145 -0.78 15.35 18.18
C LEU A 145 -2.22 15.55 17.71
N LEU A 146 -2.75 14.62 16.90
CA LEU A 146 -4.13 14.69 16.42
C LEU A 146 -5.15 14.62 17.57
N LYS A 147 -4.95 13.75 18.57
CA LYS A 147 -5.84 13.69 19.74
C LYS A 147 -5.87 14.98 20.55
N ALA A 148 -4.79 15.76 20.56
CA ALA A 148 -4.71 17.05 21.25
C ALA A 148 -5.40 18.19 20.47
N SER A 149 -5.54 18.06 19.16
CA SER A 149 -6.12 19.10 18.29
C SER A 149 -7.65 19.01 18.20
N PRO A 150 -8.41 20.09 18.51
CA PRO A 150 -9.87 20.11 18.34
C PRO A 150 -10.32 19.84 16.90
N GLY A 151 -9.61 20.36 15.90
CA GLY A 151 -9.94 20.16 14.49
C GLY A 151 -9.78 18.70 14.06
N ALA A 152 -8.73 18.04 14.52
CA ALA A 152 -8.51 16.62 14.24
C ALA A 152 -9.57 15.72 14.89
N LYS A 153 -10.11 16.09 16.07
CA LYS A 153 -11.25 15.37 16.67
C LYS A 153 -12.50 15.41 15.78
N VAL A 154 -12.72 16.51 15.05
CA VAL A 154 -13.81 16.63 14.08
C VAL A 154 -13.55 15.75 12.86
N LEU A 155 -12.33 15.81 12.30
CA LEU A 155 -11.95 15.00 11.14
C LEU A 155 -12.00 13.49 11.41
N LEU A 156 -11.60 13.06 12.62
CA LEU A 156 -11.59 11.67 13.03
C LEU A 156 -12.93 11.22 13.67
N LYS A 157 -13.95 12.08 13.66
CA LYS A 157 -15.25 11.76 14.27
C LYS A 157 -15.89 10.58 13.53
N GLY A 158 -16.02 9.46 14.23
CA GLY A 158 -16.58 8.22 13.70
C GLY A 158 -15.60 7.38 12.88
N ALA A 159 -14.31 7.77 12.82
CA ALA A 159 -13.26 6.94 12.27
C ALA A 159 -13.05 5.69 13.14
N CYS A 160 -12.80 4.55 12.50
CA CYS A 160 -12.53 3.28 13.14
C CYS A 160 -11.05 3.19 13.55
N ARG A 161 -10.75 3.14 14.85
CA ARG A 161 -9.37 3.03 15.40
C ARG A 161 -8.32 3.91 14.69
N PRO A 162 -8.39 5.25 14.82
CA PRO A 162 -7.61 6.17 13.97
C PRO A 162 -6.10 5.96 13.98
N TYR A 163 -5.53 5.43 15.07
CA TYR A 163 -4.11 5.06 15.12
C TYR A 163 -3.73 4.08 14.00
N LEU A 164 -4.57 3.08 13.69
CA LEU A 164 -4.29 2.11 12.63
C LEU A 164 -4.26 2.77 11.25
N LEU A 165 -5.13 3.76 11.02
CA LEU A 165 -5.09 4.57 9.82
C LEU A 165 -3.77 5.38 9.74
N MET A 166 -3.28 5.93 10.85
CA MET A 166 -2.00 6.64 10.86
C MET A 166 -0.83 5.71 10.48
N VAL A 167 -0.84 4.47 10.98
CA VAL A 167 0.14 3.46 10.58
C VAL A 167 0.06 3.19 9.08
N PHE A 168 -1.15 2.99 8.54
CA PHE A 168 -1.34 2.73 7.12
C PHE A 168 -0.89 3.89 6.22
N MET A 169 -1.20 5.13 6.59
CA MET A 169 -0.75 6.31 5.84
C MET A 169 0.77 6.44 5.87
N CYS A 170 1.41 6.17 7.02
CA CYS A 170 2.86 6.11 7.08
C CYS A 170 3.42 5.02 6.17
N ILE A 171 2.81 3.83 6.12
CA ILE A 171 3.27 2.74 5.25
C ILE A 171 3.21 3.16 3.78
N SER A 172 2.13 3.83 3.37
CA SER A 172 2.01 4.39 2.02
C SER A 172 3.10 5.41 1.72
N ASP A 173 3.39 6.29 2.69
CA ASP A 173 4.43 7.31 2.55
C ASP A 173 5.83 6.70 2.52
N TYR A 174 6.10 5.71 3.38
CA TYR A 174 7.34 4.95 3.46
C TYR A 174 7.63 4.32 2.10
N HIS A 175 6.65 3.61 1.54
CA HIS A 175 6.78 2.94 0.25
C HIS A 175 7.05 3.89 -0.92
N GLN A 176 6.47 5.10 -0.89
CA GLN A 176 6.67 6.09 -1.96
C GLN A 176 7.96 6.91 -1.81
N LYS A 177 8.32 7.31 -0.59
CA LYS A 177 9.40 8.29 -0.35
C LYS A 177 10.69 7.68 0.19
N HIS A 178 10.58 6.61 0.98
CA HIS A 178 11.69 6.04 1.73
C HIS A 178 12.01 4.65 1.21
N GLU A 179 12.79 4.57 0.13
CA GLU A 179 13.43 3.30 -0.24
C GLU A 179 12.53 2.32 -1.01
N CYS A 180 11.77 2.75 -2.03
CA CYS A 180 11.11 1.80 -2.92
C CYS A 180 12.14 0.86 -3.57
N PRO A 181 12.31 -0.36 -3.05
CA PRO A 181 13.50 -1.16 -3.30
C PRO A 181 13.30 -1.94 -4.60
N TYR A 182 14.38 -2.48 -5.17
CA TYR A 182 14.34 -3.11 -6.49
C TYR A 182 13.29 -4.23 -6.63
N PHE A 183 13.00 -4.98 -5.57
CA PHE A 183 11.97 -6.02 -5.61
C PHE A 183 10.54 -5.46 -5.79
N ARG A 184 10.34 -4.15 -5.58
CA ARG A 184 9.11 -3.40 -5.91
C ARG A 184 9.19 -2.65 -7.24
N TRP A 185 10.26 -2.78 -8.00
CA TRP A 185 10.34 -2.17 -9.32
C TRP A 185 9.57 -3.01 -10.35
N GLU A 186 8.55 -2.41 -10.96
CA GLU A 186 7.74 -3.02 -12.02
C GLU A 186 7.63 -2.09 -13.22
N GLY A 187 7.56 -0.77 -12.99
CA GLY A 187 7.27 0.20 -14.02
C GLY A 187 5.89 -0.01 -14.64
N THR A 188 5.58 0.71 -15.71
CA THR A 188 4.31 0.54 -16.41
C THR A 188 4.53 0.50 -17.92
N ALA A 189 3.67 -0.24 -18.62
CA ALA A 189 3.66 -0.24 -20.08
C ALA A 189 3.30 1.16 -20.63
N LYS A 190 2.40 1.86 -19.94
CA LYS A 190 1.92 3.19 -20.32
C LYS A 190 3.02 4.26 -20.28
N ALA A 191 3.91 4.20 -19.29
CA ALA A 191 5.06 5.10 -19.19
C ALA A 191 6.27 4.64 -20.01
N GLY A 192 6.20 3.46 -20.65
CA GLY A 192 7.34 2.88 -21.38
C GLY A 192 8.49 2.43 -20.47
N THR A 193 8.26 2.27 -19.17
CA THR A 193 9.31 1.94 -18.19
C THR A 193 9.38 0.46 -17.83
N LYS A 194 8.35 -0.33 -18.19
CA LYS A 194 8.21 -1.73 -17.77
C LYS A 194 9.49 -2.57 -17.98
N ASP A 195 9.94 -2.72 -19.22
CA ASP A 195 11.10 -3.56 -19.55
C ASP A 195 12.37 -3.08 -18.86
N MET A 196 12.57 -1.76 -18.76
CA MET A 196 13.70 -1.18 -18.04
C MET A 196 13.68 -1.56 -16.55
N CYS A 197 12.52 -1.46 -15.90
CA CYS A 197 12.37 -1.75 -14.48
C CYS A 197 12.50 -3.24 -14.19
N GLU A 198 11.92 -4.11 -15.03
CA GLU A 198 12.05 -5.56 -14.92
C GLU A 198 13.49 -6.02 -15.11
N ASN A 199 14.21 -5.48 -16.09
CA ASN A 199 15.63 -5.78 -16.32
C ASN A 199 16.50 -5.30 -15.15
N ALA A 200 16.29 -4.07 -14.67
CA ALA A 200 17.03 -3.52 -13.54
C ALA A 200 16.76 -4.31 -12.25
N LYS A 201 15.51 -4.74 -12.02
CA LYS A 201 15.15 -5.61 -10.90
C LYS A 201 15.88 -6.95 -10.99
N ALA A 202 15.92 -7.57 -12.16
CA ALA A 202 16.62 -8.84 -12.36
C ALA A 202 18.14 -8.71 -12.12
N GLU A 203 18.77 -7.64 -12.60
CA GLU A 203 20.18 -7.34 -12.34
C GLU A 203 20.46 -7.13 -10.85
N CYS A 204 19.58 -6.45 -10.11
CA CYS A 204 19.71 -6.30 -8.66
C CYS A 204 19.61 -7.63 -7.91
N TYR A 205 18.70 -8.55 -8.29
CA TYR A 205 18.69 -9.90 -7.72
C TYR A 205 20.01 -10.64 -7.97
N GLN A 206 20.64 -10.47 -9.14
CA GLN A 206 21.93 -11.07 -9.45
C GLN A 206 23.06 -10.47 -8.60
N ILE A 207 23.09 -9.14 -8.43
CA ILE A 207 24.05 -8.44 -7.57
C ILE A 207 23.98 -8.98 -6.14
N ASP A 208 22.76 -9.22 -5.63
CA ASP A 208 22.54 -9.75 -4.30
C ASP A 208 22.76 -11.27 -4.16
N GLY A 209 23.01 -11.97 -5.26
CA GLY A 209 23.14 -13.44 -5.27
C GLY A 209 21.85 -14.18 -4.90
N ILE A 210 20.68 -13.55 -5.11
CA ILE A 210 19.37 -14.11 -4.79
C ILE A 210 18.68 -14.56 -6.08
N THR A 211 18.11 -15.77 -6.09
CA THR A 211 17.33 -16.26 -7.22
C THR A 211 16.06 -15.43 -7.40
N LEU A 212 15.82 -14.91 -8.61
CA LEU A 212 14.59 -14.20 -8.95
C LEU A 212 13.37 -15.09 -8.66
N PRO A 213 12.41 -14.65 -7.83
CA PRO A 213 11.21 -15.42 -7.55
C PRO A 213 10.39 -15.65 -8.82
N THR A 214 9.94 -16.88 -9.05
CA THR A 214 9.10 -17.24 -10.22
C THR A 214 7.64 -16.80 -10.08
N LYS A 215 7.26 -16.27 -8.91
CA LYS A 215 5.91 -15.75 -8.63
C LYS A 215 6.02 -14.42 -7.87
N SER A 216 5.28 -13.41 -8.34
CA SER A 216 4.99 -12.23 -7.52
C SER A 216 4.23 -12.65 -6.25
N PRO A 217 4.35 -11.91 -5.14
CA PRO A 217 3.43 -12.10 -4.03
C PRO A 217 2.03 -11.87 -4.60
N ALA A 218 1.13 -12.83 -4.40
CA ALA A 218 -0.28 -12.64 -4.70
C ALA A 218 -0.82 -11.45 -3.90
#